data_AF-A0A817CPE2-F1
#
_entry.id   AF-A0A817CPE2-F1
#
_cell.length_a   1.000
_cell.length_b   1.000
_cell.length_c   1.000
_cell.angle_alpha   90.00
_cell.angle_beta   90.00
_cell.angle_gamma   90.00
#
_symmetry.space_group_name_H-M   'P 1'
#
loop_
_entity.id
_entity.type
_entity.pdbx_description
1 polymer ?
#
loop_
_entity_poly.entity_id
_entity_poly.type
_entity_poly.pdbx_seq_one_letter_code
_entity_poly.pdbx_strand_id
1 'polypeptide(L)'
;MSGPTPHSHASNPERIPAVEIKNDIKIKAAISNEAPSSIIQSSLRSLPLTAVSSLPSSDSLARTVRRQRPTLSLTSSSQLPIELRKTDRGDDFILYEDNEMIIFTTKRNLYLLKECTHWFVDGTFKVCPKQFYQLFTLHALLKSVVIPLVYGLLIGKSSDDYKQFFEKVLEQDDFQPESILSDFESGTIKTIKELFPNTVHRGCLFHYGQCIWRHIQENGLSTKYDDDDNFRLNVRKLLSLPFVPASEVIEAFELIADEFDDEADTLVEYYEKTWIEEKKKRGAGRKKPKFNNELWNVYERIINDLPRSNNSVEAWLEIKFS
;
A
#
# COMPACT_ATOMS: atom_id res chain seq x y z
N MET A 1 39.18 -31.02 40.37
CA MET A 1 37.72 -31.19 40.55
C MET A 1 37.20 -29.96 41.28
N SER A 2 36.59 -29.03 40.56
CA SER A 2 35.90 -27.85 41.08
C SER A 2 34.43 -28.01 40.70
N GLY A 3 33.57 -28.23 41.69
CA GLY A 3 32.14 -28.51 41.49
C GLY A 3 31.37 -27.31 40.93
N PRO A 4 30.12 -27.52 40.46
CA PRO A 4 29.31 -26.45 39.90
C PRO A 4 28.86 -25.49 40.99
N THR A 5 28.98 -24.20 40.73
CA THR A 5 28.42 -23.14 41.58
C THR A 5 26.89 -23.21 41.55
N PRO A 6 26.19 -23.28 42.70
CA PRO A 6 24.73 -23.25 42.71
C PRO A 6 24.24 -21.84 42.37
N HIS A 7 23.66 -21.66 41.20
CA HIS A 7 22.90 -20.45 40.86
C HIS A 7 21.48 -20.57 41.43
N SER A 8 21.30 -20.20 42.70
CA SER A 8 19.98 -19.95 43.27
C SER A 8 19.61 -18.48 43.01
N HIS A 9 18.85 -18.23 41.95
CA HIS A 9 18.15 -16.95 41.81
C HIS A 9 16.89 -17.00 42.68
N ALA A 10 16.73 -16.03 43.58
CA ALA A 10 15.49 -15.84 44.32
C ALA A 10 14.32 -15.67 43.33
N SER A 11 13.18 -16.33 43.57
CA SER A 11 11.99 -16.23 42.73
C SER A 11 11.49 -14.79 42.73
N ASN A 12 11.52 -14.12 41.56
CA ASN A 12 11.04 -12.76 41.42
C ASN A 12 9.50 -12.73 41.60
N PRO A 13 8.97 -12.22 42.74
CA PRO A 13 7.54 -12.27 43.06
C PRO A 13 6.68 -11.46 42.09
N GLU A 14 7.29 -10.51 41.36
CA GLU A 14 6.60 -9.61 40.42
C GLU A 14 6.31 -10.26 39.05
N ARG A 15 6.95 -11.39 38.75
CA ARG A 15 6.69 -12.14 37.50
C ARG A 15 5.38 -12.92 37.52
N ILE A 16 4.90 -13.32 38.71
CA ILE A 16 3.65 -14.08 38.85
C ILE A 16 2.45 -13.21 38.43
N PRO A 17 2.28 -11.97 38.95
CA PRO A 17 1.24 -11.06 38.49
C PRO A 17 1.32 -10.75 36.99
N ALA A 18 2.52 -10.51 36.45
CA ALA A 18 2.72 -10.23 35.03
C ALA A 18 2.23 -11.36 34.10
N VAL A 19 2.45 -12.61 34.51
CA VAL A 19 1.99 -13.80 33.78
C VAL A 19 0.48 -13.99 33.90
N GLU A 20 -0.08 -13.76 35.09
CA GLU A 20 -1.53 -13.84 35.35
C GLU A 20 -2.30 -12.83 34.48
N ILE A 21 -1.84 -11.58 34.39
CA ILE A 21 -2.45 -10.56 33.53
C ILE A 21 -2.36 -10.96 32.07
N LYS A 22 -1.21 -11.46 31.63
CA LYS A 22 -1.06 -11.90 30.25
C LYS A 22 -2.04 -13.02 29.93
N ASN A 23 -2.34 -13.90 30.88
CA ASN A 23 -3.34 -14.94 30.72
C ASN A 23 -4.77 -14.39 30.78
N ASP A 24 -5.08 -13.45 31.68
CA ASP A 24 -6.38 -12.78 31.74
C ASP A 24 -6.69 -12.01 30.45
N ILE A 25 -5.70 -11.25 29.92
CA ILE A 25 -5.79 -10.56 28.63
C ILE A 25 -6.03 -11.56 27.51
N LYS A 26 -5.33 -12.70 27.48
CA LYS A 26 -5.55 -13.75 26.47
C LYS A 26 -6.97 -14.32 26.56
N ILE A 27 -7.44 -14.62 27.77
CA ILE A 27 -8.78 -15.20 28.01
C ILE A 27 -9.85 -14.22 27.55
N LYS A 28 -9.79 -12.97 28.01
CA LYS A 28 -10.74 -11.91 27.60
C LYS A 28 -10.66 -11.64 26.10
N ALA A 29 -9.45 -11.60 25.53
CA ALA A 29 -9.28 -11.43 24.09
C ALA A 29 -9.88 -12.58 23.27
N ALA A 30 -9.88 -13.81 23.78
CA ALA A 30 -10.45 -14.95 23.08
C ALA A 30 -11.99 -14.94 23.02
N ILE A 31 -12.65 -14.18 23.91
CA ILE A 31 -14.13 -14.19 24.05
C ILE A 31 -14.80 -12.81 23.89
N SER A 32 -14.02 -11.73 23.69
CA SER A 32 -14.53 -10.35 23.65
C SER A 32 -14.13 -9.59 22.37
N ASN A 33 -15.08 -8.81 21.87
CA ASN A 33 -14.93 -7.89 20.73
C ASN A 33 -14.56 -6.44 21.14
N GLU A 34 -14.40 -6.16 22.44
CA GLU A 34 -14.04 -4.83 22.95
C GLU A 34 -12.75 -4.26 22.35
N ALA A 35 -12.50 -2.96 22.37
CA ALA A 35 -11.22 -2.43 21.88
C ALA A 35 -10.02 -3.03 22.67
N PRO A 36 -8.86 -3.31 22.04
CA PRO A 36 -7.68 -3.83 22.75
C PRO A 36 -7.27 -2.98 23.95
N SER A 37 -7.41 -1.66 23.85
CA SER A 37 -7.16 -0.72 24.94
C SER A 37 -8.11 -0.95 26.13
N SER A 38 -9.39 -1.24 25.89
CA SER A 38 -10.37 -1.54 26.94
C SER A 38 -10.07 -2.87 27.65
N ILE A 39 -9.72 -3.92 26.89
CA ILE A 39 -9.34 -5.22 27.46
C ILE A 39 -8.08 -5.08 28.31
N ILE A 40 -7.05 -4.40 27.79
CA ILE A 40 -5.80 -4.15 28.51
C ILE A 40 -6.09 -3.33 29.77
N GLN A 41 -6.82 -2.22 29.67
CA GLN A 41 -7.08 -1.35 30.82
C GLN A 41 -7.92 -2.03 31.90
N SER A 42 -8.91 -2.84 31.52
CA SER A 42 -9.72 -3.61 32.48
C SER A 42 -8.90 -4.68 33.21
N SER A 43 -7.98 -5.35 32.51
CA SER A 43 -7.05 -6.32 33.12
C SER A 43 -5.93 -5.67 33.95
N LEU A 44 -5.60 -4.40 33.69
CA LEU A 44 -4.63 -3.65 34.48
C LEU A 44 -5.21 -3.08 35.78
N ARG A 45 -6.54 -2.85 35.84
CA ARG A 45 -7.21 -2.30 37.04
C ARG A 45 -7.15 -3.21 38.27
N SER A 46 -6.87 -4.50 38.08
CA SER A 46 -6.77 -5.49 39.16
C SER A 46 -5.38 -5.55 39.81
N LEU A 47 -4.46 -4.63 39.51
CA LEU A 47 -3.05 -4.75 39.89
C LEU A 47 -2.56 -3.84 41.03
N PRO A 48 -1.59 -4.33 41.82
CA PRO A 48 -0.70 -3.47 42.59
C PRO A 48 0.21 -2.65 41.67
N LEU A 49 0.37 -1.35 41.97
CA LEU A 49 1.23 -0.41 41.23
C LEU A 49 2.69 -0.89 41.01
N THR A 50 3.18 -1.76 41.89
CA THR A 50 4.54 -2.32 41.83
C THR A 50 4.77 -3.30 40.68
N ALA A 51 3.71 -3.92 40.14
CA ALA A 51 3.82 -4.89 39.05
C ALA A 51 3.90 -4.25 37.64
N VAL A 52 3.69 -2.92 37.53
CA VAL A 52 3.63 -2.20 36.25
C VAL A 52 4.98 -2.18 35.52
N SER A 53 6.09 -2.14 36.25
CA SER A 53 7.45 -2.11 35.71
C SER A 53 7.85 -3.39 34.98
N SER A 54 7.20 -4.51 35.31
CA SER A 54 7.48 -5.84 34.76
C SER A 54 6.58 -6.19 33.56
N LEU A 55 5.71 -5.27 33.13
CA LEU A 55 4.78 -5.51 32.03
C LEU A 55 5.42 -5.28 30.64
N PRO A 56 5.02 -6.07 29.63
CA PRO A 56 5.28 -5.73 28.24
C PRO A 56 4.66 -4.37 27.89
N SER A 57 5.18 -3.71 26.85
CA SER A 57 4.59 -2.46 26.35
C SER A 57 3.12 -2.64 25.96
N SER A 58 2.35 -1.54 25.98
CA SER A 58 0.96 -1.52 25.53
C SER A 58 0.79 -2.15 24.16
N ASP A 59 1.73 -1.90 23.24
CA ASP A 59 1.69 -2.39 21.87
C ASP A 59 1.89 -3.91 21.81
N SER A 60 2.78 -4.45 22.66
CA SER A 60 2.97 -5.90 22.78
C SER A 60 1.72 -6.58 23.34
N LEU A 61 1.03 -5.94 24.29
CA LEU A 61 -0.23 -6.44 24.85
C LEU A 61 -1.36 -6.34 23.81
N ALA A 62 -1.44 -5.25 23.05
CA ALA A 62 -2.42 -5.06 21.97
C ALA A 62 -2.24 -6.09 20.85
N ARG A 63 -0.99 -6.39 20.46
CA ARG A 63 -0.69 -7.49 19.53
C ARG A 63 -1.08 -8.85 20.11
N THR A 64 -0.91 -9.05 21.41
CA THR A 64 -1.34 -10.28 22.08
C THR A 64 -2.87 -10.44 22.03
N VAL A 65 -3.63 -9.37 22.27
CA VAL A 65 -5.09 -9.36 22.12
C VAL A 65 -5.49 -9.73 20.69
N ARG A 66 -4.91 -9.07 19.68
CA ARG A 66 -5.19 -9.34 18.27
C ARG A 66 -4.90 -10.79 17.87
N ARG A 67 -3.83 -11.40 18.41
CA ARG A 67 -3.44 -12.79 18.13
C ARG A 67 -4.33 -13.84 18.80
N GLN A 68 -4.93 -13.50 19.93
CA GLN A 68 -5.72 -14.43 20.74
C GLN A 68 -7.20 -14.39 20.43
N ARG A 69 -7.65 -13.33 19.76
CA ARG A 69 -8.97 -13.33 19.15
C ARG A 69 -9.06 -14.52 18.22
N PRO A 70 -10.14 -15.30 18.30
CA PRO A 70 -10.43 -16.25 17.25
C PRO A 70 -10.43 -15.44 15.95
N THR A 71 -9.55 -15.81 15.02
CA THR A 71 -9.74 -15.48 13.61
C THR A 71 -11.19 -15.82 13.34
N LEU A 72 -12.01 -14.87 12.90
CA LEU A 72 -13.36 -15.16 12.44
C LEU A 72 -13.21 -16.28 11.40
N SER A 73 -13.46 -17.51 11.84
CA SER A 73 -13.66 -18.62 10.95
C SER A 73 -15.03 -18.30 10.37
N LEU A 74 -15.06 -17.94 9.08
CA LEU A 74 -16.28 -17.96 8.30
C LEU A 74 -16.76 -19.42 8.34
N THR A 75 -17.51 -19.78 9.39
CA THR A 75 -18.05 -21.11 9.61
C THR A 75 -19.16 -21.32 8.60
N SER A 76 -18.91 -22.12 7.55
CA SER A 76 -19.88 -22.75 6.63
C SER A 76 -20.97 -21.89 5.96
N SER A 77 -21.07 -20.63 6.32
CA SER A 77 -21.82 -19.55 5.72
C SER A 77 -20.85 -18.87 4.78
N SER A 78 -21.09 -18.97 3.47
CA SER A 78 -20.33 -18.32 2.40
C SER A 78 -20.48 -16.79 2.39
N GLN A 79 -20.84 -16.21 3.53
CA GLN A 79 -21.27 -14.83 3.69
C GLN A 79 -20.71 -14.24 4.99
N LEU A 80 -20.29 -12.98 4.89
CA LEU A 80 -19.76 -12.18 5.98
C LEU A 80 -20.80 -11.99 7.09
N PRO A 81 -20.36 -12.01 8.36
CA PRO A 81 -21.20 -11.66 9.50
C PRO A 81 -21.88 -10.29 9.31
N ILE A 82 -23.12 -10.18 9.78
CA ILE A 82 -23.96 -8.97 9.60
C ILE A 82 -23.29 -7.71 10.18
N GLU A 83 -22.48 -7.88 11.22
CA GLU A 83 -21.74 -6.82 11.89
C GLU A 83 -20.65 -6.20 10.99
N LEU A 84 -20.13 -6.95 10.02
CA LEU A 84 -19.13 -6.48 9.06
C LEU A 84 -19.74 -5.91 7.78
N ARG A 85 -21.06 -6.07 7.59
CA ARG A 85 -21.80 -5.59 6.43
C ARG A 85 -22.30 -4.16 6.58
N LYS A 86 -22.09 -3.53 7.75
CA LYS A 86 -22.56 -2.19 8.05
C LYS A 86 -21.44 -1.30 8.56
N THR A 87 -21.57 -0.01 8.31
CA THR A 87 -20.73 1.02 8.94
C THR A 87 -21.06 1.16 10.44
N ASP A 88 -20.22 1.89 11.17
CA ASP A 88 -20.47 2.31 12.54
C ASP A 88 -21.74 3.17 12.70
N ARG A 89 -22.19 3.79 11.60
CA ARG A 89 -23.44 4.57 11.52
C ARG A 89 -24.66 3.74 11.12
N GLY A 90 -24.48 2.45 10.86
CA GLY A 90 -25.55 1.52 10.48
C GLY A 90 -25.89 1.49 8.99
N ASP A 91 -25.19 2.27 8.15
CA ASP A 91 -25.32 2.24 6.70
C ASP A 91 -24.81 0.91 6.13
N ASP A 92 -25.46 0.39 5.09
CA ASP A 92 -24.99 -0.79 4.37
C ASP A 92 -23.62 -0.50 3.73
N PHE A 93 -22.67 -1.42 3.95
CA PHE A 93 -21.26 -1.29 3.58
C PHE A 93 -20.73 -2.47 2.77
N ILE A 94 -21.62 -3.23 2.12
CA ILE A 94 -21.24 -4.33 1.25
C ILE A 94 -21.92 -4.16 -0.10
N LEU A 95 -21.11 -4.13 -1.15
CA LEU A 95 -21.57 -4.00 -2.54
C LEU A 95 -21.65 -5.37 -3.21
N TYR A 96 -20.60 -6.18 -3.04
CA TYR A 96 -20.48 -7.48 -3.68
C TYR A 96 -19.76 -8.45 -2.75
N GLU A 97 -20.13 -9.73 -2.86
CA GLU A 97 -19.49 -10.81 -2.11
C GLU A 97 -19.68 -12.15 -2.81
N ASP A 98 -18.57 -12.81 -3.05
CA ASP A 98 -18.49 -14.24 -3.33
C ASP A 98 -17.23 -14.84 -2.68
N ASN A 99 -16.82 -16.02 -3.14
CA ASN A 99 -15.64 -16.72 -2.61
C ASN A 99 -14.30 -16.10 -3.04
N GLU A 100 -14.28 -15.30 -4.10
CA GLU A 100 -13.07 -14.79 -4.76
C GLU A 100 -12.89 -13.28 -4.51
N MET A 101 -13.97 -12.57 -4.26
CA MET A 101 -13.97 -11.13 -4.11
C MET A 101 -15.05 -10.63 -3.16
N ILE A 102 -14.67 -9.68 -2.32
CA ILE A 102 -15.62 -8.90 -1.50
C ILE A 102 -15.37 -7.42 -1.74
N ILE A 103 -16.42 -6.67 -2.07
CA ILE A 103 -16.36 -5.23 -2.28
C ILE A 103 -17.19 -4.53 -1.20
N PHE A 104 -16.53 -3.63 -0.48
CA PHE A 104 -17.13 -2.77 0.53
C PHE A 104 -17.20 -1.34 0.04
N THR A 105 -18.40 -0.77 0.08
CA THR A 105 -18.67 0.65 -0.18
C THR A 105 -20.08 0.98 0.31
N THR A 106 -20.41 2.26 0.40
CA THR A 106 -21.76 2.75 0.70
C THR A 106 -22.34 3.47 -0.53
N LYS A 107 -23.66 3.65 -0.57
CA LYS A 107 -24.31 4.50 -1.59
C LYS A 107 -23.74 5.92 -1.61
N ARG A 108 -23.40 6.47 -0.42
CA ARG A 108 -22.76 7.78 -0.30
C ARG A 108 -21.37 7.81 -0.91
N ASN A 109 -20.59 6.75 -0.72
CA ASN A 109 -19.26 6.65 -1.31
C ASN A 109 -19.32 6.57 -2.83
N LEU A 110 -20.27 5.79 -3.39
CA LEU A 110 -20.51 5.72 -4.83
C LEU A 110 -20.94 7.08 -5.40
N TYR A 111 -21.83 7.80 -4.70
CA TYR A 111 -22.18 9.17 -5.07
C TYR A 111 -20.94 10.09 -5.12
N LEU A 112 -20.10 10.08 -4.09
CA LEU A 112 -18.86 10.87 -4.08
C LEU A 112 -17.89 10.46 -5.19
N LEU A 113 -17.81 9.16 -5.47
CA LEU A 113 -16.95 8.62 -6.53
C LEU A 113 -17.38 9.14 -7.91
N LYS A 114 -18.69 9.28 -8.14
CA LYS A 114 -19.26 9.86 -9.37
C LYS A 114 -19.01 11.36 -9.49
N GLU A 115 -19.16 12.10 -8.40
CA GLU A 115 -18.97 13.56 -8.39
C GLU A 115 -17.50 13.98 -8.55
N CYS A 116 -16.56 13.10 -8.23
CA CYS A 116 -15.12 13.38 -8.31
C CYS A 116 -14.52 12.77 -9.59
N THR A 117 -13.84 13.58 -10.41
CA THR A 117 -13.31 13.15 -11.71
C THR A 117 -11.87 12.62 -11.66
N HIS A 118 -11.15 12.82 -10.55
CA HIS A 118 -9.79 12.31 -10.38
C HIS A 118 -9.75 11.18 -9.36
N TRP A 119 -9.40 10.00 -9.84
CA TRP A 119 -9.41 8.76 -9.07
C TRP A 119 -7.98 8.26 -8.81
N PHE A 120 -7.83 7.46 -7.75
CA PHE A 120 -6.57 6.84 -7.37
C PHE A 120 -6.83 5.40 -6.96
N VAL A 121 -5.99 4.48 -7.42
CA VAL A 121 -6.11 3.06 -7.12
C VAL A 121 -4.82 2.55 -6.51
N ASP A 122 -4.95 1.69 -5.51
CA ASP A 122 -3.81 1.13 -4.79
C ASP A 122 -4.12 -0.26 -4.25
N GLY A 123 -3.13 -1.16 -4.32
CA GLY A 123 -3.19 -2.53 -3.81
C GLY A 123 -2.21 -2.72 -2.67
N THR A 124 -2.67 -3.25 -1.53
CA THR A 124 -1.80 -3.53 -0.37
C THR A 124 -1.96 -4.94 0.17
N PHE A 125 -0.83 -5.56 0.50
CA PHE A 125 -0.75 -6.93 1.01
C PHE A 125 -0.72 -6.99 2.54
N LYS A 126 -0.24 -5.92 3.20
CA LYS A 126 0.12 -5.93 4.63
C LYS A 126 -1.07 -6.13 5.57
N VAL A 127 -2.27 -5.72 5.13
CA VAL A 127 -3.50 -5.67 5.95
C VAL A 127 -4.57 -6.64 5.46
N CYS A 128 -4.23 -7.53 4.54
CA CYS A 128 -5.17 -8.45 3.91
C CYS A 128 -5.42 -9.70 4.77
N PRO A 129 -6.68 -10.13 4.99
CA PRO A 129 -6.98 -11.43 5.57
C PRO A 129 -6.34 -12.56 4.76
N LYS A 130 -5.93 -13.65 5.43
CA LYS A 130 -5.17 -14.75 4.80
C LYS A 130 -5.86 -15.43 3.62
N GLN A 131 -7.19 -15.33 3.55
CA GLN A 131 -7.99 -15.90 2.47
C GLN A 131 -7.87 -15.12 1.16
N PHE A 132 -7.49 -13.85 1.24
CA PHE A 132 -7.36 -12.96 0.09
C PHE A 132 -5.90 -12.60 -0.13
N TYR A 133 -5.56 -12.32 -1.38
CA TYR A 133 -4.20 -11.96 -1.77
C TYR A 133 -3.89 -10.50 -1.44
N GLN A 134 -4.83 -9.60 -1.69
CA GLN A 134 -4.65 -8.17 -1.45
C GLN A 134 -5.94 -7.44 -1.05
N LEU A 135 -5.76 -6.31 -0.39
CA LEU A 135 -6.75 -5.25 -0.28
C LEU A 135 -6.49 -4.24 -1.41
N PHE A 136 -7.38 -4.21 -2.40
CA PHE A 136 -7.39 -3.21 -3.46
C PHE A 136 -8.34 -2.07 -3.09
N THR A 137 -7.98 -0.83 -3.41
CA THR A 137 -8.74 0.34 -2.95
C THR A 137 -8.88 1.36 -4.06
N LEU A 138 -10.07 1.95 -4.16
CA LEU A 138 -10.38 3.04 -5.07
C LEU A 138 -10.72 4.29 -4.25
N HIS A 139 -10.04 5.37 -4.60
CA HIS A 139 -10.13 6.67 -3.94
C HIS A 139 -10.51 7.73 -4.95
N ALA A 140 -10.99 8.87 -4.44
CA ALA A 140 -11.23 10.04 -5.27
C ALA A 140 -10.69 11.32 -4.60
N LEU A 141 -10.35 12.31 -5.42
CA LEU A 141 -9.95 13.65 -4.98
C LEU A 141 -11.18 14.48 -4.64
N LEU A 142 -11.44 14.70 -3.35
CA LEU A 142 -12.49 15.60 -2.88
C LEU A 142 -11.86 16.83 -2.23
N LYS A 143 -12.06 18.02 -2.83
CA LYS A 143 -11.58 19.31 -2.29
C LYS A 143 -10.10 19.26 -1.88
N SER A 144 -9.25 18.76 -2.79
CA SER A 144 -7.81 18.59 -2.61
C SER A 144 -7.35 17.50 -1.64
N VAL A 145 -8.28 16.70 -1.10
CA VAL A 145 -7.96 15.54 -0.24
C VAL A 145 -8.35 14.25 -0.96
N VAL A 146 -7.42 13.29 -1.04
CA VAL A 146 -7.73 11.96 -1.57
C VAL A 146 -8.37 11.12 -0.46
N ILE A 147 -9.59 10.64 -0.70
CA ILE A 147 -10.35 9.85 0.28
C ILE A 147 -10.67 8.45 -0.28
N PRO A 148 -10.56 7.38 0.54
CA PRO A 148 -10.93 6.04 0.13
C PRO A 148 -12.44 5.87 0.11
N LEU A 149 -12.96 5.33 -0.99
CA LEU A 149 -14.40 5.21 -1.22
C LEU A 149 -14.84 3.76 -1.43
N VAL A 150 -14.02 2.94 -2.09
CA VAL A 150 -14.31 1.52 -2.34
C VAL A 150 -13.12 0.67 -1.93
N TYR A 151 -13.41 -0.45 -1.27
CA TYR A 151 -12.42 -1.40 -0.79
C TYR A 151 -12.76 -2.78 -1.34
N GLY A 152 -11.79 -3.45 -1.96
CA GLY A 152 -11.92 -4.79 -2.49
C GLY A 152 -10.95 -5.75 -1.82
N LEU A 153 -11.43 -6.86 -1.30
CA LEU A 153 -10.59 -8.01 -0.95
C LEU A 153 -10.56 -8.94 -2.18
N LEU A 154 -9.38 -9.12 -2.78
CA LEU A 154 -9.20 -9.86 -4.04
C LEU A 154 -8.28 -11.07 -3.79
N ILE A 155 -8.59 -12.22 -4.40
CA ILE A 155 -7.74 -13.43 -4.35
C ILE A 155 -6.53 -13.38 -5.29
N GLY A 156 -6.45 -12.40 -6.17
CA GLY A 156 -5.40 -12.27 -7.17
C GLY A 156 -5.05 -10.82 -7.50
N LYS A 157 -4.16 -10.67 -8.47
CA LYS A 157 -3.65 -9.40 -9.00
C LYS A 157 -3.47 -9.42 -10.52
N SER A 158 -4.16 -10.35 -11.18
CA SER A 158 -4.20 -10.38 -12.63
C SER A 158 -5.09 -9.25 -13.14
N SER A 159 -4.97 -8.94 -14.43
CA SER A 159 -5.88 -7.99 -15.08
C SER A 159 -7.34 -8.43 -14.99
N ASP A 160 -7.61 -9.74 -14.96
CA ASP A 160 -8.96 -10.28 -14.81
C ASP A 160 -9.53 -9.99 -13.41
N ASP A 161 -8.73 -10.19 -12.36
CA ASP A 161 -9.13 -9.88 -10.97
C ASP A 161 -9.54 -8.39 -10.83
N TYR A 162 -8.72 -7.48 -11.37
CA TYR A 162 -9.05 -6.06 -11.36
C TYR A 162 -10.26 -5.72 -12.22
N LYS A 163 -10.41 -6.40 -13.37
CA LYS A 163 -11.53 -6.16 -14.28
C LYS A 163 -12.84 -6.50 -13.59
N GLN A 164 -12.93 -7.67 -12.95
CA GLN A 164 -14.09 -8.07 -12.17
C GLN A 164 -14.41 -7.05 -11.06
N PHE A 165 -13.39 -6.58 -10.34
CA PHE A 165 -13.57 -5.52 -9.32
C PHE A 165 -14.20 -4.25 -9.91
N PHE A 166 -13.63 -3.72 -11.00
CA PHE A 166 -14.14 -2.50 -11.62
C PHE A 166 -15.53 -2.71 -12.22
N GLU A 167 -15.80 -3.83 -12.89
CA GLU A 167 -17.13 -4.12 -13.46
C GLU A 167 -18.22 -4.07 -12.39
N LYS A 168 -17.99 -4.64 -11.21
CA LYS A 168 -18.95 -4.57 -10.10
C LYS A 168 -19.19 -3.15 -9.58
N VAL A 169 -18.17 -2.30 -9.59
CA VAL A 169 -18.33 -0.88 -9.26
C VAL A 169 -19.07 -0.14 -10.37
N LEU A 170 -18.73 -0.39 -11.64
CA LEU A 170 -19.32 0.25 -12.81
C LEU A 170 -20.78 -0.15 -13.07
N GLU A 171 -21.22 -1.31 -12.58
CA GLU A 171 -22.64 -1.70 -12.56
C GLU A 171 -23.54 -0.74 -11.74
N GLN A 172 -22.94 0.08 -10.85
CA GLN A 172 -23.71 0.90 -9.91
C GLN A 172 -24.11 2.26 -10.47
N ASP A 173 -23.35 2.82 -11.41
CA ASP A 173 -23.64 4.12 -12.01
C ASP A 173 -22.77 4.33 -13.27
N ASP A 174 -23.07 5.38 -14.04
CA ASP A 174 -22.23 5.85 -15.13
C ASP A 174 -21.09 6.71 -14.60
N PHE A 175 -19.93 6.07 -14.38
CA PHE A 175 -18.72 6.72 -13.92
C PHE A 175 -17.81 7.10 -15.08
N GLN A 176 -17.43 8.38 -15.15
CA GLN A 176 -16.58 8.92 -16.21
C GLN A 176 -15.40 9.70 -15.60
N PRO A 177 -14.42 9.03 -14.96
CA PRO A 177 -13.26 9.73 -14.40
C PRO A 177 -12.43 10.36 -15.51
N GLU A 178 -12.02 11.62 -15.31
CA GLU A 178 -11.09 12.31 -16.20
C GLU A 178 -9.67 11.77 -16.09
N SER A 179 -9.26 11.38 -14.88
CA SER A 179 -7.94 10.75 -14.68
C SER A 179 -7.96 9.67 -13.60
N ILE A 180 -7.19 8.61 -13.82
CA ILE A 180 -6.88 7.60 -12.81
C ILE A 180 -5.37 7.61 -12.56
N LEU A 181 -4.95 7.63 -11.30
CA LEU A 181 -3.57 7.44 -10.88
C LEU A 181 -3.40 6.08 -10.22
N SER A 182 -2.44 5.28 -10.69
CA SER A 182 -2.13 3.96 -10.13
C SER A 182 -0.63 3.78 -9.88
N ASP A 183 -0.27 2.68 -9.24
CA ASP A 183 1.08 2.14 -9.31
C ASP A 183 1.41 1.60 -10.73
N PHE A 184 2.62 1.05 -10.89
CA PHE A 184 3.10 0.49 -12.16
C PHE A 184 2.77 -1.00 -12.33
N GLU A 185 1.63 -1.44 -11.79
CA GLU A 185 1.22 -2.83 -11.93
C GLU A 185 0.58 -3.10 -13.31
N SER A 186 1.14 -4.06 -14.05
CA SER A 186 0.68 -4.41 -15.40
C SER A 186 -0.80 -4.81 -15.46
N GLY A 187 -1.30 -5.51 -14.43
CA GLY A 187 -2.70 -5.92 -14.32
C GLY A 187 -3.62 -4.70 -14.28
N THR A 188 -3.37 -3.81 -13.33
CA THR A 188 -4.09 -2.54 -13.15
C THR A 188 -4.02 -1.67 -14.42
N ILE A 189 -2.84 -1.48 -15.00
CA ILE A 189 -2.66 -0.67 -16.22
C ILE A 189 -3.47 -1.23 -17.39
N LYS A 190 -3.44 -2.56 -17.59
CA LYS A 190 -4.19 -3.20 -18.68
C LYS A 190 -5.70 -3.00 -18.48
N THR A 191 -6.19 -3.23 -17.27
CA THR A 191 -7.61 -3.11 -16.95
C THR A 191 -8.12 -1.67 -17.08
N ILE A 192 -7.36 -0.67 -16.62
CA ILE A 192 -7.73 0.74 -16.78
C ILE A 192 -7.86 1.10 -18.26
N LYS A 193 -6.91 0.69 -19.10
CA LYS A 193 -6.97 0.95 -20.55
C LYS A 193 -8.17 0.29 -21.24
N GLU A 194 -8.56 -0.89 -20.77
CA GLU A 194 -9.68 -1.64 -21.33
C GLU A 194 -11.04 -1.03 -20.93
N LEU A 195 -11.22 -0.70 -19.65
CA LEU A 195 -12.50 -0.23 -19.12
C LEU A 195 -12.71 1.28 -19.21
N PHE A 196 -11.62 2.06 -19.26
CA PHE A 196 -11.65 3.52 -19.25
C PHE A 196 -10.84 4.12 -20.42
N PRO A 197 -11.22 3.85 -21.69
CA PRO A 197 -10.41 4.23 -22.86
C PRO A 197 -10.27 5.75 -23.03
N ASN A 198 -11.17 6.55 -22.45
CA ASN A 198 -11.16 8.00 -22.54
C ASN A 198 -10.52 8.68 -21.31
N THR A 199 -10.11 7.91 -20.30
CA THR A 199 -9.54 8.43 -19.07
C THR A 199 -8.03 8.62 -19.19
N VAL A 200 -7.52 9.73 -18.68
CA VAL A 200 -6.07 9.96 -18.61
C VAL A 200 -5.47 9.10 -17.50
N HIS A 201 -4.78 8.02 -17.88
CA HIS A 201 -4.07 7.16 -16.94
C HIS A 201 -2.67 7.71 -16.64
N ARG A 202 -2.35 7.87 -15.35
CA ARG A 202 -1.02 8.30 -14.88
C ARG A 202 -0.47 7.33 -13.83
N GLY A 203 0.85 7.19 -13.82
CA GLY A 203 1.60 6.45 -12.81
C GLY A 203 1.92 7.33 -11.60
N CYS A 204 1.99 6.71 -10.43
CA CYS A 204 2.33 7.38 -9.19
C CYS A 204 3.83 7.76 -9.14
N LEU A 205 4.14 9.04 -8.90
CA LEU A 205 5.53 9.52 -8.79
C LEU A 205 6.31 8.83 -7.67
N PHE A 206 5.65 8.52 -6.54
CA PHE A 206 6.26 7.80 -5.43
C PHE A 206 6.70 6.40 -5.87
N HIS A 207 5.80 5.64 -6.50
CA HIS A 207 6.11 4.30 -7.02
C HIS A 207 7.16 4.31 -8.13
N TYR A 208 7.19 5.36 -8.95
CA TYR A 208 8.25 5.56 -9.94
C TYR A 208 9.62 5.68 -9.25
N GLY A 209 9.73 6.52 -8.22
CA GLY A 209 10.97 6.64 -7.44
C GLY A 209 11.34 5.33 -6.72
N GLN A 210 10.36 4.61 -6.17
CA GLN A 210 10.56 3.30 -5.56
C GLN A 210 11.08 2.25 -6.54
N CYS A 211 10.64 2.26 -7.81
CA CYS A 211 11.16 1.36 -8.83
C CYS A 211 12.67 1.59 -9.07
N ILE A 212 13.09 2.85 -9.20
CA ILE A 212 14.49 3.22 -9.41
C ILE A 212 15.33 2.84 -8.19
N TRP A 213 14.84 3.17 -6.99
CA TRP A 213 15.55 2.84 -5.75
C TRP A 213 15.72 1.33 -5.55
N ARG A 214 14.69 0.53 -5.81
CA ARG A 214 14.79 -0.94 -5.75
C ARG A 214 15.85 -1.46 -6.71
N HIS A 215 15.91 -0.93 -7.94
CA HIS A 215 16.93 -1.33 -8.91
C HIS A 215 18.35 -1.00 -8.43
N ILE A 216 18.55 0.18 -7.82
CA ILE A 216 19.83 0.57 -7.18
C ILE A 216 20.22 -0.46 -6.11
N GLN A 217 19.28 -0.85 -5.25
CA GLN A 217 19.54 -1.82 -4.18
C GLN A 217 19.86 -3.22 -4.72
N GLU A 218 19.08 -3.71 -5.69
CA GLU A 218 19.24 -5.04 -6.28
C GLU A 218 20.57 -5.22 -7.02
N ASN A 219 21.15 -4.12 -7.51
CA ASN A 219 22.45 -4.14 -8.22
C ASN A 219 23.62 -3.70 -7.34
N GLY A 220 23.43 -3.57 -6.02
CA GLY A 220 24.51 -3.25 -5.08
C GLY A 220 25.02 -1.81 -5.16
N LEU A 221 24.28 -0.90 -5.80
CA LEU A 221 24.66 0.50 -6.00
C LEU A 221 24.32 1.40 -4.80
N SER A 222 23.74 0.85 -3.72
CA SER A 222 23.38 1.61 -2.51
C SER A 222 24.57 2.31 -1.88
N THR A 223 25.70 1.63 -1.70
CA THR A 223 26.92 2.22 -1.12
C THR A 223 27.44 3.35 -1.99
N LYS A 224 27.43 3.17 -3.32
CA LYS A 224 27.81 4.21 -4.27
C LYS A 224 26.89 5.43 -4.17
N TYR A 225 25.58 5.22 -4.04
CA TYR A 225 24.63 6.31 -3.79
C TYR A 225 24.91 7.08 -2.50
N ASP A 226 25.40 6.42 -1.46
CA ASP A 226 25.70 7.07 -0.18
C ASP A 226 27.02 7.85 -0.22
N ASP A 227 28.05 7.27 -0.85
CA ASP A 227 29.43 7.75 -0.81
C ASP A 227 29.85 8.65 -2.00
N ASP A 228 29.18 8.56 -3.15
CA ASP A 228 29.49 9.32 -4.37
C ASP A 228 28.46 10.41 -4.65
N ASP A 229 28.87 11.66 -4.47
CA ASP A 229 28.04 12.85 -4.70
C ASP A 229 27.57 12.99 -6.16
N ASN A 230 28.41 12.64 -7.14
CA ASN A 230 28.08 12.76 -8.55
C ASN A 230 27.06 11.70 -8.95
N PHE A 231 27.29 10.44 -8.56
CA PHE A 231 26.32 9.37 -8.81
C PHE A 231 24.97 9.68 -8.16
N ARG A 232 24.98 10.13 -6.89
CA ARG A 232 23.77 10.55 -6.18
C ARG A 232 23.06 11.71 -6.87
N LEU A 233 23.79 12.70 -7.36
CA LEU A 233 23.24 13.82 -8.11
C LEU A 233 22.57 13.33 -9.41
N ASN A 234 23.22 12.44 -10.16
CA ASN A 234 22.69 11.91 -11.40
C ASN A 234 21.43 11.06 -11.18
N VAL A 235 21.37 10.27 -10.10
CA VAL A 235 20.14 9.58 -9.68
C VAL A 235 19.01 10.58 -9.36
N ARG A 236 19.32 11.70 -8.70
CA ARG A 236 18.31 12.76 -8.44
C ARG A 236 17.85 13.43 -9.73
N LYS A 237 18.73 13.60 -10.71
CA LYS A 237 18.35 14.09 -12.05
C LYS A 237 17.40 13.11 -12.74
N LEU A 238 17.66 11.79 -12.68
CA LEU A 238 16.72 10.77 -13.18
C LEU A 238 15.35 10.91 -12.50
N LEU A 239 15.31 11.01 -11.17
CA LEU A 239 14.07 11.21 -10.39
C LEU A 239 13.31 12.50 -10.74
N SER A 240 13.97 13.46 -11.38
CA SER A 240 13.38 14.73 -11.83
C SER A 240 12.83 14.70 -13.25
N LEU A 241 13.11 13.66 -14.04
CA LEU A 241 12.60 13.54 -15.41
C LEU A 241 11.07 13.57 -15.54
N PRO A 242 10.25 13.10 -14.57
CA PRO A 242 8.79 13.25 -14.63
C PRO A 242 8.30 14.70 -14.68
N PHE A 243 9.16 15.66 -14.32
CA PHE A 243 8.88 17.09 -14.28
C PHE A 243 9.30 17.83 -15.54
N VAL A 244 9.96 17.15 -16.48
CA VAL A 244 10.35 17.72 -17.77
C VAL A 244 9.15 17.60 -18.72
N PRO A 245 8.90 18.58 -19.62
CA PRO A 245 7.90 18.42 -20.67
C PRO A 245 8.09 17.09 -21.41
N ALA A 246 7.01 16.36 -21.68
CA ALA A 246 7.09 15.01 -22.23
C ALA A 246 7.89 14.94 -23.56
N SER A 247 7.85 16.01 -24.36
CA SER A 247 8.62 16.15 -25.60
C SER A 247 10.13 16.25 -25.41
N GLU A 248 10.58 16.74 -24.25
CA GLU A 248 12.00 17.01 -23.94
C GLU A 248 12.62 15.91 -23.08
N VAL A 249 11.81 14.99 -22.52
CA VAL A 249 12.25 13.91 -21.63
C VAL A 249 13.39 13.08 -22.21
N ILE A 250 13.34 12.77 -23.52
CA ILE A 250 14.35 11.91 -24.13
C ILE A 250 15.69 12.65 -24.26
N GLU A 251 15.67 13.90 -24.68
CA GLU A 251 16.87 14.73 -24.77
C GLU A 251 17.49 14.95 -23.38
N ALA A 252 16.66 15.27 -22.38
CA ALA A 252 17.10 15.42 -21.00
C ALA A 252 17.72 14.12 -20.44
N PHE A 253 17.13 12.96 -20.74
CA PHE A 253 17.70 11.67 -20.35
C PHE A 253 19.05 11.41 -21.01
N GLU A 254 19.20 11.68 -22.31
CA GLU A 254 20.46 11.47 -23.04
C GLU A 254 21.60 12.29 -22.41
N LEU A 255 21.35 13.55 -22.02
CA LEU A 255 22.32 14.38 -21.31
C LEU A 255 22.72 13.82 -19.94
N ILE A 256 21.75 13.28 -19.18
CA ILE A 256 22.00 12.70 -17.85
C ILE A 256 22.75 11.36 -17.97
N ALA A 257 22.41 10.55 -18.97
CA ALA A 257 23.00 9.23 -19.19
C ALA A 257 24.51 9.34 -19.45
N ASP A 258 24.94 10.36 -20.20
CA ASP A 258 26.36 10.62 -20.50
C ASP A 258 27.19 11.04 -19.27
N GLU A 259 26.54 11.43 -18.16
CA GLU A 259 27.23 11.79 -16.91
C GLU A 259 27.48 10.60 -15.97
N PHE A 260 26.86 9.44 -16.23
CA PHE A 260 27.09 8.22 -15.46
C PHE A 260 28.40 7.54 -15.87
N ASP A 261 29.08 6.93 -14.91
CA ASP A 261 30.23 6.06 -15.19
C ASP A 261 29.80 4.61 -15.51
N ASP A 262 30.73 3.84 -16.05
CA ASP A 262 30.49 2.44 -16.48
C ASP A 262 29.96 1.53 -15.36
N GLU A 263 30.23 1.85 -14.08
CA GLU A 263 29.69 1.07 -12.95
C GLU A 263 28.17 1.21 -12.83
N ALA A 264 27.59 2.30 -13.37
CA ALA A 264 26.16 2.58 -13.37
C ALA A 264 25.42 2.09 -14.63
N ASP A 265 26.10 1.42 -15.57
CA ASP A 265 25.51 0.93 -16.82
C ASP A 265 24.22 0.13 -16.58
N THR A 266 24.22 -0.71 -15.55
CA THR A 266 23.05 -1.53 -15.19
C THR A 266 21.82 -0.69 -14.84
N LEU A 267 22.01 0.49 -14.22
CA LEU A 267 20.95 1.43 -13.89
C LEU A 267 20.50 2.21 -15.12
N VAL A 268 21.44 2.71 -15.92
CA VAL A 268 21.15 3.48 -17.15
C VAL A 268 20.39 2.62 -18.15
N GLU A 269 20.84 1.40 -18.41
CA GLU A 269 20.15 0.46 -19.29
C GLU A 269 18.75 0.08 -18.79
N TYR A 270 18.61 -0.13 -17.48
CA TYR A 270 17.30 -0.39 -16.86
C TYR A 270 16.37 0.79 -17.07
N TYR A 271 16.88 2.00 -16.81
CA TYR A 271 16.10 3.21 -16.91
C TYR A 271 15.65 3.43 -18.35
N GLU A 272 16.57 3.25 -19.30
CA GLU A 272 16.28 3.35 -20.73
C GLU A 272 15.20 2.34 -21.11
N LYS A 273 15.40 1.03 -20.88
CA LYS A 273 14.43 -0.03 -21.25
C LYS A 273 13.06 0.13 -20.60
N THR A 274 13.00 0.67 -19.38
CA THR A 274 11.77 0.73 -18.59
C THR A 274 10.98 2.00 -18.85
N TRP A 275 11.65 3.15 -18.97
CA TRP A 275 11.03 4.47 -18.95
C TRP A 275 11.23 5.27 -20.24
N ILE A 276 12.28 4.98 -21.03
CA ILE A 276 12.67 5.76 -22.21
C ILE A 276 12.60 4.90 -23.49
N GLU A 277 12.46 5.55 -24.64
CA GLU A 277 12.50 4.87 -25.92
C GLU A 277 13.94 4.56 -26.36
N GLU A 278 14.36 3.30 -26.23
CA GLU A 278 15.71 2.81 -26.59
C GLU A 278 16.00 3.00 -28.09
N LYS A 279 17.15 3.59 -28.45
CA LYS A 279 17.58 3.72 -29.84
C LYS A 279 17.86 2.33 -30.44
N LYS A 280 17.16 1.93 -31.51
CA LYS A 280 17.48 0.67 -32.20
C LYS A 280 18.78 0.84 -32.99
N LYS A 281 19.58 -0.23 -33.05
CA LYS A 281 20.76 -0.31 -33.92
C LYS A 281 20.37 -0.07 -35.38
N ARG A 282 21.25 0.62 -36.13
CA ARG A 282 21.16 0.82 -37.59
C ARG A 282 19.95 1.63 -38.08
N GLY A 283 19.52 2.64 -37.33
CA GLY A 283 18.54 3.62 -37.81
C GLY A 283 17.10 3.10 -37.92
N ALA A 284 16.76 1.96 -37.31
CA ALA A 284 15.44 1.34 -37.37
C ALA A 284 14.37 1.98 -36.46
N GLY A 285 14.59 3.23 -36.03
CA GLY A 285 13.74 3.95 -35.06
C GLY A 285 14.06 3.63 -33.60
N ARG A 286 13.15 3.95 -32.68
CA ARG A 286 13.27 3.61 -31.25
C ARG A 286 12.39 2.41 -30.86
N LYS A 287 12.78 1.65 -29.85
CA LYS A 287 12.01 0.57 -29.25
C LYS A 287 11.18 1.15 -28.10
N LYS A 288 9.90 0.78 -28.05
CA LYS A 288 8.99 1.29 -27.01
C LYS A 288 9.44 0.83 -25.61
N PRO A 289 9.41 1.71 -24.60
CA PRO A 289 9.68 1.34 -23.22
C PRO A 289 8.61 0.39 -22.69
N LYS A 290 8.91 -0.23 -21.54
CA LYS A 290 7.91 -0.94 -20.74
C LYS A 290 6.75 -0.02 -20.34
N PHE A 291 7.05 1.22 -19.93
CA PHE A 291 6.07 2.24 -19.59
C PHE A 291 6.33 3.51 -20.42
N ASN A 292 5.36 3.89 -21.24
CA ASN A 292 5.42 5.11 -22.06
C ASN A 292 5.60 6.35 -21.17
N ASN A 293 6.36 7.34 -21.61
CA ASN A 293 6.62 8.58 -20.87
C ASN A 293 5.34 9.33 -20.49
N GLU A 294 4.31 9.32 -21.33
CA GLU A 294 3.01 9.89 -21.01
C GLU A 294 2.40 9.26 -19.74
N LEU A 295 2.67 7.99 -19.45
CA LEU A 295 2.13 7.34 -18.26
C LEU A 295 2.76 7.91 -16.98
N TRP A 296 4.09 8.03 -16.92
CA TRP A 296 4.79 8.37 -15.67
C TRP A 296 5.14 9.86 -15.52
N ASN A 297 4.98 10.65 -16.57
CA ASN A 297 5.21 12.09 -16.53
C ASN A 297 4.13 12.83 -15.73
N VAL A 298 4.55 13.81 -14.92
CA VAL A 298 3.70 14.58 -14.02
C VAL A 298 3.68 16.08 -14.34
N TYR A 299 4.36 16.53 -15.38
CA TYR A 299 4.46 17.95 -15.76
C TYR A 299 3.08 18.62 -15.87
N GLU A 300 2.19 18.03 -16.68
CA GLU A 300 0.82 18.53 -16.84
C GLU A 300 0.02 18.50 -15.54
N ARG A 301 0.24 17.49 -14.68
CA ARG A 301 -0.47 17.42 -13.39
C ARG A 301 -0.07 18.57 -12.47
N ILE A 302 1.19 19.00 -12.50
CA ILE A 302 1.69 20.11 -11.70
C ILE A 302 1.09 21.43 -12.18
N ILE A 303 1.07 21.65 -13.49
CA ILE A 303 0.47 22.86 -14.07
C ILE A 303 -1.01 22.99 -13.69
N ASN A 304 -1.70 21.85 -13.56
CA ASN A 304 -3.11 21.79 -13.21
C ASN A 304 -3.39 21.59 -11.70
N ASP A 305 -2.39 21.75 -10.83
CA ASP A 305 -2.51 21.58 -9.36
C ASP A 305 -3.12 20.21 -8.93
N LEU A 306 -2.86 19.16 -9.71
CA LEU A 306 -3.34 17.81 -9.45
C LEU A 306 -2.33 16.99 -8.63
N PRO A 307 -2.80 16.08 -7.74
CA PRO A 307 -1.92 15.22 -6.98
C PRO A 307 -1.08 14.32 -7.89
N ARG A 308 0.21 14.20 -7.55
CA ARG A 308 1.24 13.41 -8.28
C ARG A 308 1.59 12.09 -7.59
N SER A 309 1.17 11.93 -6.35
CA SER A 309 1.31 10.70 -5.58
C SER A 309 0.05 10.42 -4.77
N ASN A 310 -0.03 9.21 -4.28
CA ASN A 310 -1.05 8.71 -3.36
C ASN A 310 -0.58 8.79 -1.89
N ASN A 311 0.32 9.71 -1.51
CA ASN A 311 0.88 9.75 -0.14
C ASN A 311 -0.19 9.76 0.97
N SER A 312 -1.37 10.35 0.74
CA SER A 312 -2.50 10.30 1.67
C SER A 312 -3.18 8.93 1.75
N VAL A 313 -3.14 8.14 0.67
CA VAL A 313 -3.59 6.74 0.62
C VAL A 313 -2.66 5.85 1.45
N GLU A 314 -1.35 6.00 1.28
CA GLU A 314 -0.35 5.24 2.02
C GLU A 314 -0.32 5.64 3.50
N ALA A 315 -0.36 6.93 3.82
CA ALA A 315 -0.47 7.42 5.18
C ALA A 315 -1.78 6.96 5.86
N TRP A 316 -2.90 6.85 5.12
CA TRP A 316 -4.15 6.32 5.67
C TRP A 316 -4.05 4.84 6.02
N LEU A 317 -3.35 4.04 5.20
CA LEU A 317 -3.05 2.63 5.49
C LEU A 317 -2.08 2.47 6.68
N GLU A 318 -1.14 3.40 6.88
CA GLU A 318 -0.22 3.39 8.04
C GLU A 318 -0.86 3.90 9.34
N ILE A 319 -1.69 4.95 9.30
CA ILE A 319 -2.29 5.60 10.47
C ILE A 319 -3.37 4.74 11.16
N LYS A 320 -4.04 3.84 10.44
CA LYS A 320 -5.09 2.99 11.06
C LYS A 320 -4.55 1.76 11.80
N PHE A 321 -3.25 1.48 11.75
CA PHE A 321 -2.71 0.22 12.28
C PHE A 321 -1.43 0.32 13.12
N SER A 322 -0.99 1.53 13.50
CA SER A 322 0.00 1.73 14.58
C SER A 322 -0.60 1.43 15.94
#